data_AF-A0A2H3EAD1-F1
#
_entry.id   AF-A0A2H3EAD1-F1
#
_cell.length_a   1.000
_cell.length_b   1.000
_cell.length_c   1.000
_cell.angle_alpha   90.00
_cell.angle_beta   90.00
_cell.angle_gamma   90.00
#
_symmetry.space_group_name_H-M   'P 1'
#
loop_
_entity.id
_entity.type
_entity.pdbx_description
1 polymer ?
#
loop_
_entity_poly.entity_id
_entity_poly.type
_entity_poly.pdbx_seq_one_letter_code
_entity_poly.pdbx_strand_id
1 'polypeptide(L)'
;MLSLENDTVELLLAPAWSDIRTVIIPVLQGPCPTYEVLCTLAKCCPHLSEPSMPVAFPNDDAPLWDDHGPLSHRLRIFSSPNTMVLRIASVARFLDGMFPFLVSISGGQGWDQVESMILEACQLVRRDQQIRAGSS
;
A
#
# COMPACT_ATOMS: atom_id res chain seq x y z
N MET A 1 -3.24 25.03 2.62
CA MET A 1 -2.28 24.06 2.06
C MET A 1 -2.92 22.69 2.28
N LEU A 2 -3.28 21.97 1.21
CA LEU A 2 -4.01 20.70 1.32
C LEU A 2 -3.00 19.58 1.57
N SER A 3 -2.94 19.11 2.81
CA SER A 3 -2.26 17.87 3.19
C SER A 3 -3.16 16.71 2.80
N LEU A 4 -2.62 15.63 2.22
CA LEU A 4 -3.40 14.45 1.87
C LEU A 4 -3.60 13.58 3.12
N GLU A 5 -4.45 14.07 4.02
CA GLU A 5 -4.81 13.39 5.27
C GLU A 5 -5.97 12.42 5.04
N ASN A 6 -6.11 11.42 5.90
CA ASN A 6 -7.17 10.40 5.82
C ASN A 6 -8.56 11.06 5.67
N ASP A 7 -8.85 12.08 6.49
CA ASP A 7 -10.12 12.83 6.45
C ASP A 7 -10.37 13.51 5.09
N THR A 8 -9.31 14.01 4.44
CA THR A 8 -9.41 14.63 3.10
C THR A 8 -9.75 13.57 2.06
N VAL A 9 -9.15 12.39 2.15
CA VAL A 9 -9.45 11.28 1.23
C VAL A 9 -10.87 10.77 1.46
N GLU A 10 -11.27 10.54 2.71
CA GLU A 10 -12.60 10.00 3.05
C GLU A 10 -13.74 10.97 2.71
N LEU A 11 -13.61 12.24 3.05
CA LEU A 11 -14.72 13.19 2.95
C LEU A 11 -14.85 13.83 1.57
N LEU A 12 -13.73 14.01 0.85
CA LEU A 12 -13.72 14.81 -0.37
C LEU A 12 -13.42 13.98 -1.61
N LEU A 13 -12.51 13.00 -1.53
CA LEU A 13 -12.07 12.23 -2.69
C LEU A 13 -12.92 10.97 -2.88
N ALA A 14 -13.20 10.23 -1.80
CA ALA A 14 -13.98 9.00 -1.85
C ALA A 14 -15.32 9.12 -2.59
N PRO A 15 -16.14 10.18 -2.38
CA PRO A 15 -17.42 10.32 -3.08
C PRO A 15 -17.27 10.52 -4.60
N ALA A 16 -16.14 11.08 -5.05
CA ALA A 16 -15.89 11.38 -6.45
C ALA A 16 -15.08 10.28 -7.18
N TRP A 17 -14.46 9.36 -6.43
CA TRP A 17 -13.43 8.43 -6.92
C TRP A 17 -13.85 6.96 -6.87
N SER A 18 -15.15 6.65 -6.82
CA SER A 18 -15.67 5.27 -6.79
C SER A 18 -15.12 4.40 -7.94
N ASP A 19 -14.92 5.00 -9.11
CA ASP A 19 -14.44 4.31 -10.32
C ASP A 19 -12.98 4.61 -10.67
N ILE A 20 -12.24 5.29 -9.78
CA ILE A 20 -10.85 5.64 -10.07
C ILE A 20 -10.00 4.37 -10.13
N ARG A 21 -9.12 4.30 -11.15
CA ARG A 21 -8.22 3.16 -11.37
C ARG A 21 -6.76 3.51 -11.17
N THR A 22 -6.42 4.77 -11.37
CA THR A 22 -5.04 5.24 -11.36
C THR A 22 -5.01 6.60 -10.68
N VAL A 23 -4.04 6.79 -9.79
CA VAL A 23 -3.76 8.07 -9.13
C VAL A 23 -2.27 8.31 -9.28
N ILE A 24 -1.87 9.48 -9.78
CA ILE A 24 -0.46 9.84 -9.96
C ILE A 24 -0.23 11.19 -9.29
N ILE A 25 0.51 11.18 -8.20
CA ILE A 25 0.93 12.35 -7.43
C ILE A 25 2.46 12.30 -7.37
N PRO A 26 3.19 12.92 -8.30
CA PRO A 26 4.63 12.75 -8.39
C PRO A 26 5.40 13.54 -7.31
N VAL A 27 4.84 14.67 -6.86
CA VAL A 27 5.43 15.59 -5.88
C VAL A 27 4.31 16.15 -5.01
N LEU A 28 4.57 16.26 -3.70
CA LEU A 28 3.68 16.91 -2.76
C LEU A 28 4.33 18.20 -2.24
N GLN A 29 3.54 19.27 -2.20
CA GLN A 29 3.92 20.53 -1.56
C GLN A 29 3.42 20.47 -0.11
N GLY A 30 4.23 19.90 0.79
CA GLY A 30 3.86 19.70 2.19
C GLY A 30 4.45 18.42 2.80
N PRO A 31 4.03 18.05 4.03
CA PRO A 31 4.43 16.79 4.62
C PRO A 31 3.96 15.62 3.75
N CYS A 32 4.78 14.58 3.66
CA CYS A 32 4.42 13.34 2.99
C CYS A 32 3.28 12.67 3.78
N PRO A 33 2.21 12.18 3.12
CA PRO A 33 1.15 11.46 3.80
C PRO A 33 1.70 10.17 4.39
N THR A 34 1.10 9.75 5.49
CA THR A 34 1.47 8.52 6.18
C THR A 34 0.89 7.31 5.45
N TYR A 35 1.44 6.13 5.73
CA TYR A 35 0.98 4.85 5.19
C TYR A 35 -0.52 4.56 5.41
N GLU A 36 -1.15 5.19 6.40
CA GLU A 36 -2.59 5.06 6.68
C GLU A 36 -3.46 5.50 5.51
N VAL A 37 -2.98 6.45 4.69
CA VAL A 37 -3.69 6.92 3.51
C VAL A 37 -3.95 5.80 2.51
N LEU A 38 -3.07 4.78 2.47
CA LEU A 38 -3.24 3.61 1.61
C LEU A 38 -4.44 2.77 2.06
N CYS A 39 -4.67 2.66 3.37
CA CYS A 39 -5.81 1.97 3.94
C CYS A 39 -7.11 2.66 3.53
N THR A 40 -7.13 3.98 3.64
CA THR A 40 -8.28 4.79 3.25
C THR A 40 -8.55 4.69 1.75
N LEU A 41 -7.51 4.81 0.90
CA LEU A 41 -7.65 4.65 -0.55
C LEU A 41 -8.20 3.26 -0.91
N ALA A 42 -7.72 2.21 -0.25
CA ALA A 42 -8.19 0.85 -0.48
C ALA A 42 -9.68 0.66 -0.12
N LYS A 43 -10.16 1.35 0.92
CA LYS A 43 -11.59 1.31 1.32
C LYS A 43 -12.47 2.14 0.38
N CYS A 44 -12.00 3.33 0.02
CA CYS A 44 -12.77 4.33 -0.70
C CYS A 44 -12.75 4.15 -2.21
N CYS A 45 -11.70 3.54 -2.76
CA CYS A 45 -11.44 3.44 -4.19
C CYS A 45 -11.27 1.97 -4.62
N PRO A 46 -12.31 1.12 -4.58
CA PRO A 46 -12.19 -0.34 -4.74
C PRO A 46 -11.65 -0.79 -6.11
N HIS A 47 -11.65 0.11 -7.09
CA HIS A 47 -11.16 -0.13 -8.45
C HIS A 47 -9.74 0.39 -8.70
N LEU A 48 -9.10 0.99 -7.70
CA LEU A 48 -7.76 1.53 -7.79
C LEU A 48 -6.76 0.38 -8.00
N SER A 49 -6.08 0.38 -9.14
CA SER A 49 -5.14 -0.67 -9.53
C SER A 49 -3.69 -0.20 -9.53
N GLU A 50 -3.45 1.08 -9.76
CA GLU A 50 -2.11 1.63 -10.06
C GLU A 50 -1.86 3.00 -9.39
N PRO A 51 -1.83 3.11 -8.04
CA PRO A 51 -1.45 4.35 -7.39
C PRO A 51 0.06 4.60 -7.41
N SER A 52 0.43 5.84 -7.74
CA SER A 52 1.77 6.40 -7.62
C SER A 52 1.70 7.67 -6.78
N MET A 53 2.22 7.65 -5.55
CA MET A 53 2.23 8.81 -4.66
C MET A 53 3.26 8.66 -3.53
N PRO A 54 3.95 9.73 -3.08
CA PRO A 54 4.81 9.67 -1.93
C PRO A 54 4.04 9.20 -0.70
N VAL A 55 4.54 8.18 -0.01
CA VAL A 55 4.01 7.66 1.25
C VAL A 55 5.15 7.47 2.24
N ALA A 56 4.99 8.01 3.44
CA ALA A 56 5.94 7.88 4.53
C ALA A 56 5.53 6.74 5.48
N PHE A 57 6.50 5.91 5.83
CA PHE A 57 6.39 4.91 6.88
C PHE A 57 7.16 5.37 8.13
N PRO A 58 6.69 5.02 9.34
CA PRO A 58 7.42 5.32 10.56
C PRO A 58 8.79 4.63 10.57
N ASN A 59 9.79 5.35 11.09
CA ASN A 59 11.15 4.85 11.25
C ASN A 59 11.38 4.20 12.62
N ASP A 60 10.47 4.41 13.56
CA ASP A 60 10.50 3.75 14.88
C ASP A 60 10.10 2.28 14.78
N ASP A 61 10.33 1.53 15.86
CA ASP A 61 10.01 0.11 15.93
C ASP A 61 8.52 -0.18 16.17
N ALA A 62 7.65 0.84 16.24
CA ALA A 62 6.24 0.63 16.49
C ALA A 62 5.62 -0.28 15.41
N PRO A 63 4.76 -1.23 15.77
CA PRO A 63 4.11 -2.07 14.77
C PRO A 63 3.26 -1.20 13.83
N LEU A 64 3.37 -1.44 12.51
CA LEU A 64 2.43 -0.88 11.56
C LEU A 64 1.06 -1.48 11.86
N TRP A 65 0.04 -0.65 12.01
CA TRP A 65 -1.31 -1.11 12.29
C TRP A 65 -1.83 -1.97 11.13
N ASP A 66 -2.29 -3.16 11.46
CA ASP A 66 -2.86 -4.16 10.54
C ASP A 66 -4.30 -4.51 11.00
N ASP A 67 -5.04 -3.50 11.46
CA ASP A 67 -6.41 -3.66 11.97
C ASP A 67 -7.45 -3.76 10.86
N HIS A 68 -7.03 -3.70 9.59
CA HIS A 68 -7.95 -3.59 8.45
C HIS A 68 -8.32 -4.93 7.82
N GLY A 69 -7.72 -6.05 8.28
CA GLY A 69 -7.89 -7.36 7.67
C GLY A 69 -7.39 -7.39 6.21
N PRO A 70 -7.47 -8.54 5.52
CA PRO A 70 -7.11 -8.61 4.11
C PRO A 70 -8.15 -7.82 3.31
N LEU A 71 -7.86 -6.55 3.03
CA LEU A 71 -8.56 -5.80 2.01
C LEU A 71 -8.28 -6.58 0.72
N SER A 72 -9.29 -7.28 0.18
CA SER A 72 -9.17 -8.01 -1.10
C SER A 72 -9.16 -7.02 -2.28
N HIS A 73 -8.37 -5.97 -2.13
CA HIS A 73 -8.30 -4.83 -3.00
C HIS A 73 -7.44 -5.18 -4.21
N ARG A 74 -7.93 -4.85 -5.41
CA ARG A 74 -7.34 -5.31 -6.69
C ARG A 74 -6.12 -4.48 -7.12
N LEU A 75 -5.45 -3.85 -6.17
CA LEU A 75 -4.24 -3.07 -6.42
C LEU A 75 -3.14 -4.02 -6.89
N ARG A 76 -2.52 -3.67 -8.01
CA ARG A 76 -1.51 -4.47 -8.69
C ARG A 76 -0.16 -3.78 -8.72
N ILE A 77 -0.15 -2.47 -8.93
CA ILE A 77 1.07 -1.69 -9.08
C ILE A 77 1.05 -0.60 -8.04
N PHE A 78 2.11 -0.48 -7.26
CA PHE A 78 2.29 0.64 -6.34
C PHE A 78 3.61 1.35 -6.61
N SER A 79 3.59 2.68 -6.52
CA SER A 79 4.80 3.47 -6.60
C SER A 79 4.81 4.55 -5.52
N SER A 80 5.90 4.65 -4.77
CA SER A 80 6.13 5.70 -3.78
C SER A 80 7.35 6.53 -4.16
N PRO A 81 7.20 7.48 -5.11
CA PRO A 81 8.32 8.27 -5.60
C PRO A 81 8.90 9.16 -4.49
N ASN A 82 10.22 9.34 -4.52
CA ASN A 82 10.96 10.25 -3.63
C ASN A 82 10.83 9.94 -2.13
N THR A 83 10.47 8.71 -1.77
CA THR A 83 10.46 8.24 -0.37
C THR A 83 11.47 7.13 -0.17
N MET A 84 11.87 6.92 1.10
CA MET A 84 12.73 5.81 1.47
C MET A 84 12.04 4.90 2.48
N VAL A 85 12.41 3.63 2.48
CA VAL A 85 11.96 2.64 3.46
C VAL A 85 13.16 2.11 4.22
N LEU A 86 13.13 2.25 5.54
CA LEU A 86 14.15 1.65 6.43
C LEU A 86 13.71 0.28 6.95
N ARG A 87 12.42 0.12 7.27
CA ARG A 87 11.85 -1.09 7.87
C ARG A 87 11.27 -2.03 6.80
N ILE A 88 12.14 -2.52 5.93
CA ILE A 88 11.78 -3.33 4.74
C ILE A 88 10.75 -4.42 5.07
N ALA A 89 11.04 -5.27 6.07
CA ALA A 89 10.19 -6.41 6.40
C ALA A 89 8.82 -6.01 6.96
N SER A 90 8.77 -4.97 7.79
CA SER A 90 7.50 -4.47 8.33
C SER A 90 6.64 -3.88 7.22
N VAL A 91 7.21 -3.07 6.34
CA VAL A 91 6.50 -2.49 5.19
C VAL A 91 6.04 -3.58 4.21
N ALA A 92 6.90 -4.56 3.91
CA ALA A 92 6.56 -5.69 3.06
C ALA A 92 5.36 -6.46 3.61
N ARG A 93 5.39 -6.83 4.90
CA ARG A 93 4.27 -7.54 5.56
C ARG A 93 2.98 -6.72 5.56
N PHE A 94 3.06 -5.42 5.83
CA PHE A 94 1.90 -4.52 5.81
C PHE A 94 1.24 -4.45 4.42
N LEU A 95 2.05 -4.17 3.38
CA LEU A 95 1.55 -4.10 2.01
C LEU A 95 1.04 -5.45 1.51
N ASP A 96 1.72 -6.54 1.87
CA ASP A 96 1.29 -7.88 1.52
C ASP A 96 -0.08 -8.21 2.12
N GLY A 97 -0.28 -7.90 3.41
CA GLY A 97 -1.55 -8.12 4.11
C GLY A 97 -2.70 -7.32 3.50
N MET A 98 -2.48 -6.04 3.18
CA MET A 98 -3.52 -5.18 2.61
C MET A 98 -3.74 -5.34 1.11
N PHE A 99 -2.71 -5.70 0.34
CA PHE A 99 -2.75 -5.75 -1.12
C PHE A 99 -2.16 -7.06 -1.62
N PRO A 100 -2.86 -8.19 -1.43
CA PRO A 100 -2.33 -9.51 -1.75
C PRO A 100 -2.08 -9.75 -3.25
N PHE A 101 -2.58 -8.86 -4.11
CA PHE A 101 -2.46 -8.92 -5.57
C PHE A 101 -1.38 -7.99 -6.13
N LEU A 102 -0.55 -7.37 -5.28
CA LEU A 102 0.61 -6.59 -5.71
C LEU A 102 1.54 -7.43 -6.59
N VAL A 103 1.87 -6.92 -7.76
CA VAL A 103 2.81 -7.55 -8.71
C VAL A 103 4.01 -6.67 -9.01
N SER A 104 3.91 -5.37 -8.74
CA SER A 104 5.05 -4.45 -8.88
C SER A 104 5.00 -3.34 -7.86
N ILE A 105 6.16 -3.02 -7.30
CA ILE A 105 6.35 -1.99 -6.29
C ILE A 105 7.60 -1.20 -6.65
N SER A 106 7.51 0.12 -6.65
CA SER A 106 8.64 0.99 -6.97
C SER A 106 8.69 2.19 -6.04
N GLY A 107 9.84 2.86 -5.97
CA GLY A 107 10.00 4.07 -5.20
C GLY A 107 11.46 4.50 -5.11
N GLY A 108 11.80 5.28 -4.08
CA GLY A 108 13.18 5.59 -3.75
C GLY A 108 13.90 4.44 -3.03
N GLN A 109 14.86 4.78 -2.16
CA GLN A 109 15.73 3.80 -1.51
C GLN A 109 14.94 2.78 -0.66
N GLY A 110 15.26 1.48 -0.83
CA GLY A 110 14.69 0.37 -0.05
C GLY A 110 13.43 -0.26 -0.64
N TRP A 111 12.76 0.41 -1.58
CA TRP A 111 11.54 -0.12 -2.21
C TRP A 111 11.77 -1.37 -3.06
N ASP A 112 12.95 -1.52 -3.64
CA ASP A 112 13.41 -2.71 -4.35
C ASP A 112 13.44 -3.94 -3.42
N GLN A 113 13.91 -3.77 -2.19
CA GLN A 113 13.95 -4.84 -1.20
C GLN A 113 12.56 -5.19 -0.67
N VAL A 114 11.67 -4.19 -0.56
CA VAL A 114 10.26 -4.42 -0.22
C VAL A 114 9.57 -5.24 -1.32
N GLU A 115 9.79 -4.88 -2.59
CA GLU A 115 9.25 -5.61 -3.74
C GLU A 115 9.70 -7.08 -3.74
N SER A 116 11.01 -7.32 -3.67
CA SER A 116 11.57 -8.67 -3.61
C SER A 116 10.98 -9.48 -2.44
N MET A 117 10.88 -8.89 -1.24
CA MET A 117 10.34 -9.60 -0.09
C MET A 117 8.86 -9.99 -0.26
N ILE A 118 8.03 -9.13 -0.85
CA ILE A 118 6.62 -9.44 -1.10
C ILE A 118 6.50 -10.56 -2.13
N LEU A 119 7.19 -10.43 -3.27
CA LEU A 119 7.06 -11.36 -4.39
C LEU A 119 7.68 -12.73 -4.07
N GLU A 120 8.78 -12.75 -3.31
CA GLU A 120 9.55 -13.97 -3.03
C GLU A 120 9.18 -14.62 -1.70
N ALA A 121 8.90 -13.86 -0.64
CA ALA A 121 8.61 -14.47 0.68
C ALA A 121 7.10 -14.54 0.93
N CYS A 122 6.42 -13.39 0.91
CA CYS A 122 5.05 -13.32 1.39
C CYS A 122 4.05 -14.02 0.45
N GLN A 123 4.21 -13.83 -0.86
CA GLN A 123 3.36 -14.51 -1.85
C GLN A 123 3.57 -16.03 -1.88
N LEU A 124 4.79 -16.52 -1.67
CA LEU A 124 5.05 -17.96 -1.58
C LEU A 124 4.34 -18.57 -0.37
N VAL A 125 4.45 -17.94 0.80
CA VAL A 125 3.79 -18.40 2.02
C VAL A 125 2.27 -18.48 1.83
N ARG A 126 1.66 -17.48 1.20
CA ARG A 126 0.21 -17.51 0.90
C ARG A 126 -0.19 -18.62 -0.06
N ARG A 127 0.61 -18.85 -1.12
CA ARG A 127 0.33 -19.94 -2.07
C ARG A 127 0.39 -21.30 -1.35
N ASP A 128 1.38 -21.51 -0.49
CA ASP A 128 1.47 -22.74 0.33
C ASP A 128 0.27 -22.90 1.27
N GLN A 129 -0.15 -21.83 1.95
CA GLN A 129 -1.35 -21.84 2.80
C GLN A 129 -2.63 -22.17 2.03
N GLN A 130 -2.82 -21.61 0.83
CA GLN A 130 -3.98 -21.90 -0.03
C GLN A 130 -4.01 -23.35 -0.50
N ILE A 131 -2.87 -23.91 -0.88
CA ILE A 131 -2.77 -25.33 -1.30
C ILE A 131 -3.15 -26.25 -0.14
N ARG A 132 -2.65 -25.98 1.07
CA ARG A 132 -2.98 -26.78 2.27
C ARG A 132 -4.45 -26.66 2.66
N ALA A 133 -5.04 -25.47 2.55
CA ALA A 133 -6.45 -25.24 2.88
C ALA A 133 -7.43 -25.88 1.87
N GLY A 134 -7.07 -25.94 0.58
CA GLY A 134 -7.89 -26.57 -0.46
C GLY A 134 -7.79 -28.11 -0.51
N SER A 135 -6.92 -28.69 0.31
CA SER A 135 -6.71 -30.15 0.40
C SER A 135 -7.41 -30.80 1.60
N SER A 136 -8.27 -30.06 2.32
CA SER A 136 -9.03 -30.53 3.49
C SER A 136 -10.52 -30.66 3.21
#